data_AF-A0A6A5AEF7-F1
#
_entry.id   AF-A0A6A5AEF7-F1
#
_cell.length_a   1.000
_cell.length_b   1.000
_cell.length_c   1.000
_cell.angle_alpha   90.00
_cell.angle_beta   90.00
_cell.angle_gamma   90.00
#
_symmetry.space_group_name_H-M   'P 1'
#
loop_
_entity.id
_entity.type
_entity.pdbx_description
1 polymer ?
#
loop_
_entity_poly.entity_id
_entity_poly.type
_entity_poly.pdbx_seq_one_letter_code
_entity_poly.pdbx_strand_id
1 'polypeptide(L)'
;MDKLIHKGNKTTISNDGATIMGLLDIVHPAAKTLVDISLSQDAEVGDGTTSVVLLGGEFLRQAKPFIEENMHPQTIIKSYRKACQLAVQKIREIQVRVSETDSVAYRQMLERVAGTALNSKLISSQKHFFSPMVVDAILSLDTDMDISMVGVKKVPGGSVTDSFLVKGVAFKKTFSYAGFEQMPKYFKNPKILLLNVELELKSEKENAEVRLDDPSQYQSIVDAEWNIIYDKLDKCVQ
;
A
#
# COMPACT_ATOMS: atom_id res chain seq x y z
N MET A 1 -14.98 14.68 -2.19
CA MET A 1 -16.08 14.07 -2.96
C MET A 1 -15.45 13.01 -3.81
N ASP A 2 -15.94 11.78 -3.72
CA ASP A 2 -15.39 10.66 -4.47
C ASP A 2 -15.62 10.88 -5.97
N LYS A 3 -14.59 10.59 -6.76
CA LYS A 3 -14.65 10.64 -8.22
C LYS A 3 -14.58 9.24 -8.78
N LEU A 4 -15.45 8.95 -9.75
CA LEU A 4 -15.42 7.74 -10.53
C LEU A 4 -14.67 8.03 -11.83
N ILE A 5 -13.62 7.25 -12.09
CA ILE A 5 -12.82 7.31 -13.32
C ILE A 5 -12.91 5.96 -14.01
N HIS A 6 -13.17 5.99 -15.30
CA HIS A 6 -13.25 4.82 -16.15
C HIS A 6 -12.09 4.85 -17.15
N LYS A 7 -11.24 3.82 -17.13
CA LYS A 7 -10.11 3.66 -18.07
C LYS A 7 -10.15 2.25 -18.66
N GLY A 8 -10.55 2.14 -19.93
CA GLY A 8 -10.84 0.84 -20.55
C GLY A 8 -11.92 0.10 -19.75
N ASN A 9 -11.73 -1.19 -19.46
CA ASN A 9 -12.69 -1.98 -18.68
C ASN A 9 -12.56 -1.84 -17.15
N LYS A 10 -11.71 -0.94 -16.64
CA LYS A 10 -11.49 -0.77 -15.21
C LYS A 10 -12.12 0.53 -14.71
N THR A 11 -13.06 0.38 -13.77
CA THR A 11 -13.62 1.50 -13.02
C THR A 11 -12.87 1.66 -11.71
N THR A 12 -12.37 2.86 -11.45
CA THR A 12 -11.67 3.22 -10.21
C THR A 12 -12.43 4.36 -9.54
N ILE A 13 -12.73 4.20 -8.25
CA ILE A 13 -13.33 5.25 -7.42
C ILE A 13 -12.27 5.71 -6.44
N SER A 14 -11.97 7.01 -6.44
CA SER A 14 -11.00 7.60 -5.51
C SER A 14 -11.40 9.01 -5.11
N ASN A 15 -11.09 9.39 -3.87
CA ASN A 15 -11.14 10.78 -3.40
C ASN A 15 -9.74 11.43 -3.38
N ASP A 16 -8.69 10.63 -3.55
CA ASP A 16 -7.31 11.11 -3.51
C ASP A 16 -6.91 11.74 -4.86
N GLY A 17 -6.45 12.98 -4.79
CA GLY A 17 -6.08 13.79 -5.94
C GLY A 17 -4.93 13.19 -6.73
N ALA A 18 -3.92 12.63 -6.07
CA ALA A 18 -2.77 12.04 -6.75
C ALA A 18 -3.18 10.82 -7.57
N THR A 19 -3.97 9.91 -6.99
CA THR A 19 -4.54 8.76 -7.70
C THR A 19 -5.40 9.19 -8.88
N ILE A 20 -6.24 10.22 -8.72
CA ILE A 20 -7.09 10.76 -9.79
C ILE A 20 -6.24 11.30 -10.94
N MET A 21 -5.27 12.16 -10.63
CA MET A 21 -4.44 12.85 -11.62
C MET A 21 -3.52 11.87 -12.37
N GLY A 22 -3.07 10.79 -11.73
CA GLY A 22 -2.29 9.74 -12.38
C GLY A 22 -3.10 8.82 -13.31
N LEU A 23 -4.44 8.75 -13.14
CA LEU A 23 -5.31 7.95 -14.02
C LEU A 23 -5.76 8.70 -15.27
N LEU A 24 -5.87 10.03 -15.17
CA LEU A 24 -6.28 10.91 -16.26
C LEU A 24 -5.18 11.05 -17.31
N ASP A 25 -5.58 11.16 -18.57
CA ASP A 25 -4.65 11.45 -19.68
C ASP A 25 -4.53 12.96 -19.86
N ILE A 26 -3.36 13.51 -19.53
CA ILE A 26 -3.14 14.95 -19.43
C ILE A 26 -2.26 15.42 -20.58
N VAL A 27 -2.89 16.14 -21.50
CA VAL A 27 -2.26 16.64 -22.72
C VAL A 27 -1.52 17.96 -22.49
N HIS A 28 -2.06 18.84 -21.62
CA HIS A 28 -1.52 20.19 -21.44
C HIS A 28 -0.25 20.20 -20.56
N PRO A 29 0.89 20.77 -21.01
CA PRO A 29 2.14 20.77 -20.23
C PRO A 29 2.02 21.39 -18.84
N ALA A 30 1.29 22.51 -18.69
CA ALA A 30 1.08 23.12 -17.37
C ALA A 30 0.19 22.27 -16.43
N ALA A 31 -0.67 21.41 -16.98
CA ALA A 31 -1.44 20.48 -16.17
C ALA A 31 -0.56 19.30 -15.72
N LYS A 32 0.42 18.89 -16.54
CA LYS A 32 1.42 17.88 -16.17
C LYS A 32 2.24 18.32 -14.96
N THR A 33 2.66 19.59 -14.91
CA THR A 33 3.37 20.10 -13.72
C THR A 33 2.53 20.05 -12.44
N LEU A 34 1.20 20.22 -12.53
CA LEU A 34 0.32 20.07 -11.36
C LEU A 34 0.20 18.61 -10.90
N VAL A 35 0.28 17.65 -11.83
CA VAL A 35 0.31 16.22 -11.51
C VAL A 35 1.59 15.86 -10.79
N ASP A 36 2.73 16.31 -11.31
CA ASP A 36 4.03 16.01 -10.72
C ASP A 36 4.11 16.52 -9.27
N ILE A 37 3.55 17.72 -9.01
CA ILE A 37 3.43 18.27 -7.65
C ILE A 37 2.52 17.39 -6.77
N SER A 38 1.37 16.96 -7.29
CA SER A 38 0.45 16.09 -6.55
C SER A 38 1.06 14.73 -6.21
N LEU A 39 1.81 14.13 -7.14
CA LEU A 39 2.50 12.85 -6.96
C LEU A 39 3.67 12.99 -5.96
N SER A 40 4.40 14.11 -6.00
CA SER A 40 5.45 14.40 -5.03
C SER A 40 4.89 14.51 -3.61
N GLN A 41 3.74 15.17 -3.44
CA GLN A 41 3.08 15.29 -2.14
C GLN A 41 2.60 13.92 -1.61
N ASP A 42 2.10 13.07 -2.51
CA ASP A 42 1.68 11.70 -2.17
C ASP A 42 2.85 10.83 -1.73
N ALA A 43 3.99 10.94 -2.42
CA ALA A 43 5.20 10.18 -2.10
C ALA A 43 5.86 10.60 -0.78
N GLU A 44 5.87 11.91 -0.46
CA GLU A 44 6.50 12.41 0.78
C GLU A 44 5.60 12.28 2.02
N VAL A 45 4.30 12.57 1.89
CA VAL A 45 3.39 12.68 3.05
C VAL A 45 2.15 11.80 2.91
N GLY A 46 1.64 11.61 1.68
CA GLY A 46 0.43 10.81 1.42
C GLY A 46 -0.89 11.48 1.83
N ASP A 47 -0.86 12.75 2.25
CA ASP A 47 -2.04 13.57 2.54
C ASP A 47 -1.91 14.97 1.92
N GLY A 48 -3.05 15.63 1.69
CA GLY A 48 -3.11 16.98 1.15
C GLY A 48 -2.81 17.10 -0.35
N THR A 49 -2.75 15.98 -1.08
CA THR A 49 -2.50 15.92 -2.54
C THR A 49 -3.42 16.88 -3.32
N THR A 50 -4.73 16.81 -3.03
CA THR A 50 -5.75 17.70 -3.62
C THR A 50 -5.55 19.16 -3.22
N SER A 51 -5.18 19.42 -1.97
CA SER A 51 -5.01 20.78 -1.44
C SER A 51 -3.87 21.52 -2.14
N VAL A 52 -2.75 20.84 -2.41
CA VAL A 52 -1.61 21.44 -3.10
C VAL A 52 -1.98 21.83 -4.54
N VAL A 53 -2.71 20.97 -5.25
CA VAL A 53 -3.17 21.27 -6.61
C VAL A 53 -4.15 22.45 -6.63
N LEU A 54 -5.09 22.50 -5.67
CA LEU A 54 -6.05 23.59 -5.54
C LEU A 54 -5.36 24.92 -5.24
N LEU A 55 -4.40 24.94 -4.31
CA LEU A 55 -3.63 26.14 -4.00
C LEU A 55 -2.80 26.61 -5.20
N GLY A 56 -2.18 25.69 -5.94
CA GLY A 56 -1.45 26.02 -7.17
C GLY A 56 -2.34 26.67 -8.22
N GLY A 57 -3.53 26.10 -8.46
CA GLY A 57 -4.52 26.68 -9.38
C GLY A 57 -5.03 28.04 -8.92
N GLU A 58 -5.29 28.20 -7.62
CA GLU A 58 -5.77 29.45 -7.05
C GLU A 58 -4.72 30.57 -7.13
N PHE A 59 -3.44 30.28 -6.87
CA PHE A 59 -2.36 31.25 -7.05
C PHE A 59 -2.27 31.74 -8.49
N LEU A 60 -2.40 30.85 -9.48
CA LEU A 60 -2.41 31.25 -10.89
C LEU A 60 -3.65 32.10 -11.24
N ARG A 61 -4.81 31.75 -10.68
CA ARG A 61 -6.04 32.53 -10.85
C ARG A 61 -5.90 33.95 -10.31
N GLN A 62 -5.29 34.11 -9.13
CA GLN A 62 -5.03 35.41 -8.51
C GLN A 62 -3.89 36.17 -9.20
N ALA A 63 -2.96 35.48 -9.87
CA ALA A 63 -1.89 36.11 -10.64
C ALA A 63 -2.38 36.70 -11.97
N LYS A 64 -3.46 36.16 -12.54
CA LYS A 64 -3.97 36.53 -13.87
C LYS A 64 -4.22 38.04 -14.04
N PRO A 65 -4.93 38.76 -13.13
CA PRO A 65 -5.17 40.20 -13.28
C PRO A 65 -3.88 41.02 -13.35
N PHE A 66 -2.86 40.68 -12.56
CA PHE A 66 -1.58 41.39 -12.57
C PHE A 66 -0.83 41.21 -13.89
N ILE A 67 -0.95 40.03 -14.52
CA ILE A 67 -0.37 39.78 -15.84
C ILE A 67 -1.12 40.58 -16.92
N GLU A 68 -2.45 40.65 -16.84
CA GLU A 68 -3.28 41.46 -17.74
C GLU A 68 -2.98 42.97 -17.62
N GLU A 69 -2.57 43.43 -16.43
CA GLU A 69 -2.05 44.78 -16.17
C GLU A 69 -0.58 44.99 -16.61
N ASN A 70 0.01 44.05 -17.35
CA ASN A 70 1.40 44.08 -17.83
C ASN A 70 2.47 44.04 -16.72
N MET A 71 2.18 43.47 -15.56
CA MET A 71 3.22 43.21 -14.55
C MET A 71 4.16 42.08 -15.01
N HIS A 72 5.46 42.31 -14.93
CA HIS A 72 6.44 41.30 -15.33
C HIS A 72 6.34 40.03 -14.43
N PRO A 73 6.17 38.82 -15.00
CA PRO A 73 5.94 37.59 -14.20
C PRO A 73 7.01 37.31 -13.15
N GLN A 74 8.27 37.66 -13.42
CA GLN A 74 9.37 37.50 -12.46
C GLN A 74 9.14 38.24 -11.14
N THR A 75 8.45 39.39 -11.17
CA THR A 75 8.09 40.16 -9.97
C THR A 75 7.09 39.39 -9.12
N ILE A 76 6.09 38.78 -9.76
CA ILE A 76 5.07 37.94 -9.09
C ILE A 76 5.74 36.73 -8.44
N ILE A 77 6.61 36.02 -9.17
CA ILE A 77 7.35 34.86 -8.66
C ILE A 77 8.19 35.22 -7.44
N LYS A 78 8.91 36.36 -7.49
CA LYS A 78 9.73 36.84 -6.36
C LYS A 78 8.87 37.13 -5.13
N SER A 79 7.70 37.74 -5.32
CA SER A 79 6.76 38.03 -4.24
C SER A 79 6.17 36.77 -3.62
N TYR A 80 5.77 35.78 -4.43
CA TYR A 80 5.28 34.50 -3.91
C TYR A 80 6.34 33.72 -3.14
N ARG A 81 7.60 33.72 -3.59
CA ARG A 81 8.70 33.10 -2.82
C ARG A 81 8.88 33.77 -1.46
N LYS A 82 8.83 35.11 -1.40
CA LYS A 82 8.94 35.86 -0.14
C LYS A 82 7.75 35.58 0.79
N ALA A 83 6.53 35.57 0.24
CA ALA A 83 5.32 35.26 1.00
C ALA A 83 5.34 33.83 1.56
N CYS A 84 5.80 32.85 0.77
CA CYS A 84 5.97 31.47 1.20
C CYS A 84 6.93 31.35 2.39
N GLN A 85 8.09 32.02 2.34
CA GLN A 85 9.06 32.02 3.44
C GLN A 85 8.45 32.57 4.75
N LEU A 86 7.71 33.69 4.67
CA LEU A 86 7.04 34.28 5.82
C LEU A 86 5.94 33.37 6.38
N ALA A 87 5.16 32.73 5.50
CA ALA A 87 4.11 31.79 5.91
C ALA A 87 4.71 30.58 6.64
N VAL A 88 5.78 29.98 6.11
CA VAL A 88 6.47 28.85 6.75
C VAL A 88 7.07 29.26 8.09
N GLN A 89 7.69 30.43 8.18
CA GLN A 89 8.18 30.96 9.45
C GLN A 89 7.05 31.11 10.46
N LYS A 90 5.89 31.64 10.03
CA LYS A 90 4.76 31.84 10.94
C LYS A 90 4.18 30.52 11.43
N ILE A 91 4.09 29.50 10.56
CA ILE A 91 3.67 28.14 10.94
C ILE A 91 4.61 27.57 12.01
N ARG A 92 5.92 27.77 11.87
CA ARG A 92 6.91 27.33 12.88
C ARG A 92 6.80 28.06 14.21
N GLU A 93 6.37 29.32 14.21
CA GLU A 93 6.14 30.09 15.45
C GLU A 93 4.91 29.62 16.22
N ILE A 94 3.85 29.23 15.50
CA ILE A 94 2.58 28.79 16.13
C ILE A 94 2.54 27.29 16.42
N GLN A 95 3.53 26.52 15.94
CA GLN A 95 3.56 25.08 16.13
C GLN A 95 3.67 24.74 17.63
N VAL A 96 2.83 23.83 18.11
CA VAL A 96 2.89 23.31 19.46
C VAL A 96 3.57 21.94 19.43
N ARG A 97 4.71 21.81 20.09
CA ARG A 97 5.39 20.51 20.22
C ARG A 97 4.61 19.65 21.20
N VAL A 98 4.26 18.44 20.75
CA VAL A 98 3.62 17.45 21.62
C VAL A 98 4.72 16.62 22.27
N SER A 99 4.68 16.54 23.59
CA SER A 99 5.62 15.76 24.38
C SER A 99 5.23 14.27 24.38
N GLU A 100 6.20 13.40 24.14
CA GLU A 100 6.05 11.93 24.16
C GLU A 100 6.06 11.34 25.57
N THR A 101 6.17 12.18 26.60
CA THR A 101 6.40 11.77 28.00
C THR A 101 5.24 11.00 28.62
N ASP A 102 4.02 11.20 28.13
CA ASP A 102 2.84 10.44 28.57
C ASP A 102 2.39 9.52 27.45
N SER A 103 2.68 8.22 27.60
CA SER A 103 2.34 7.18 26.62
C SER A 103 0.84 7.07 26.35
N VAL A 104 -0.01 7.38 27.35
CA VAL A 104 -1.47 7.29 27.21
C VAL A 104 -2.01 8.48 26.44
N ALA A 105 -1.59 9.69 26.80
CA ALA A 105 -1.98 10.90 26.09
C ALA A 105 -1.43 10.91 24.65
N TYR A 106 -0.20 10.42 24.44
CA TYR A 106 0.42 10.30 23.13
C TYR A 106 -0.35 9.34 22.22
N ARG A 107 -0.73 8.16 22.74
CA ARG A 107 -1.57 7.22 22.00
C ARG A 107 -2.91 7.83 21.61
N GLN A 108 -3.60 8.50 22.53
CA GLN A 108 -4.86 9.17 22.24
C GLN A 108 -4.71 10.27 21.19
N MET A 109 -3.59 10.98 21.18
CA MET A 109 -3.28 11.96 20.14
C MET A 109 -3.13 11.26 18.78
N LEU A 110 -2.38 10.16 18.69
CA LEU A 110 -2.23 9.40 17.45
C LEU A 110 -3.57 8.89 16.93
N GLU A 111 -4.47 8.45 17.81
CA GLU A 111 -5.83 8.04 17.43
C GLU A 111 -6.64 9.21 16.85
N ARG A 112 -6.49 10.42 17.39
CA ARG A 112 -7.13 11.63 16.83
C ARG A 112 -6.55 12.03 15.48
N VAL A 113 -5.22 11.91 15.31
CA VAL A 113 -4.53 12.17 14.04
C VAL A 113 -4.99 11.16 12.97
N ALA A 114 -4.98 9.87 13.29
CA ALA A 114 -5.51 8.82 12.41
C ALA A 114 -6.99 9.08 12.06
N GLY A 115 -7.81 9.43 13.05
CA GLY A 115 -9.21 9.79 12.82
C GLY A 115 -9.40 10.99 11.89
N THR A 116 -8.45 11.92 11.84
CA THR A 116 -8.48 13.07 10.94
C THR A 116 -8.27 12.64 9.49
N ALA A 117 -7.27 11.78 9.24
CA ALA A 117 -7.01 11.22 7.90
C ALA A 117 -8.15 10.32 7.39
N LEU A 118 -8.94 9.72 8.30
CA LEU A 118 -10.09 8.88 7.96
C LEU A 118 -11.37 9.69 7.68
N ASN A 119 -11.49 10.94 8.14
CA ASN A 119 -12.71 11.75 7.99
C ASN A 119 -13.08 12.03 6.52
N SER A 120 -12.10 12.10 5.63
CA SER A 120 -12.33 12.36 4.20
C SER A 120 -12.74 11.11 3.42
N LYS A 121 -12.84 9.94 4.06
CA LYS A 121 -13.10 8.65 3.41
C LYS A 121 -14.47 8.09 3.80
N LEU A 122 -14.95 7.08 3.07
CA LEU A 122 -16.22 6.39 3.33
C LEU A 122 -16.32 5.82 4.76
N ILE A 123 -15.17 5.50 5.36
CA ILE A 123 -15.05 4.95 6.72
C ILE A 123 -15.06 6.01 7.82
N SER A 124 -15.39 7.27 7.51
CA SER A 124 -15.46 8.37 8.47
C SER A 124 -16.42 8.10 9.63
N SER A 125 -17.53 7.40 9.37
CA SER A 125 -18.51 6.98 10.40
C SER A 125 -17.95 5.94 11.37
N GLN A 126 -16.99 5.12 10.93
CA GLN A 126 -16.35 4.06 11.71
C GLN A 126 -14.93 4.42 12.15
N LYS A 127 -14.56 5.71 12.14
CA LYS A 127 -13.21 6.15 12.52
C LYS A 127 -12.78 5.70 13.91
N HIS A 128 -13.71 5.62 14.86
CA HIS A 128 -13.41 5.16 16.22
C HIS A 128 -13.00 3.69 16.29
N PHE A 129 -13.43 2.88 15.32
CA PHE A 129 -13.05 1.47 15.21
C PHE A 129 -11.70 1.30 14.52
N PHE A 130 -11.47 2.04 13.42
CA PHE A 130 -10.23 1.93 12.63
C PHE A 130 -9.03 2.69 13.22
N SER A 131 -9.24 3.83 13.90
CA SER A 131 -8.12 4.64 14.41
C SER A 131 -7.24 3.85 15.39
N PRO A 132 -7.79 3.14 16.39
CA PRO A 132 -6.97 2.31 17.29
C PRO A 132 -6.21 1.21 16.55
N MET A 133 -6.82 0.58 15.53
CA MET A 133 -6.16 -0.46 14.73
C MET A 133 -4.95 0.07 13.95
N VAL A 134 -5.08 1.27 13.36
CA VAL A 134 -3.97 1.92 12.65
C VAL A 134 -2.85 2.26 13.64
N VAL A 135 -3.19 2.79 14.81
CA VAL A 135 -2.20 3.11 15.84
C VAL A 135 -1.51 1.86 16.37
N ASP A 136 -2.25 0.78 16.61
CA ASP A 136 -1.67 -0.52 17.02
C ASP A 136 -0.76 -1.12 15.95
N ALA A 137 -1.09 -0.97 14.67
CA ALA A 137 -0.25 -1.43 13.57
C ALA A 137 1.07 -0.65 13.52
N ILE A 138 1.01 0.68 13.61
CA ILE A 138 2.21 1.53 13.56
C ILE A 138 3.09 1.33 14.80
N LEU A 139 2.50 1.22 15.99
CA LEU A 139 3.26 0.95 17.23
C LEU A 139 3.91 -0.44 17.25
N SER A 140 3.49 -1.35 16.36
CA SER A 140 4.11 -2.67 16.21
C SER A 140 5.28 -2.70 15.23
N LEU A 141 5.51 -1.61 14.48
CA LEU A 141 6.66 -1.49 13.59
C LEU A 141 7.91 -1.10 14.39
N ASP A 142 9.07 -1.50 13.87
CA ASP A 142 10.37 -1.12 14.40
C ASP A 142 10.72 0.34 14.08
N THR A 143 11.89 0.80 14.55
CA THR A 143 12.36 2.19 14.44
C THR A 143 12.40 2.75 13.02
N ASP A 144 12.56 1.88 12.01
CA ASP A 144 12.64 2.30 10.60
C ASP A 144 11.26 2.59 10.00
N MET A 145 10.18 2.24 10.70
CA MET A 145 8.77 2.51 10.34
C MET A 145 8.46 2.28 8.85
N ASP A 146 8.90 1.14 8.31
CA ASP A 146 8.65 0.83 6.90
C ASP A 146 7.15 0.57 6.66
N ILE A 147 6.53 1.51 5.94
CA ILE A 147 5.11 1.47 5.57
C ILE A 147 4.80 0.25 4.69
N SER A 148 5.80 -0.30 3.98
CA SER A 148 5.63 -1.49 3.15
C SER A 148 5.22 -2.74 3.94
N MET A 149 5.54 -2.78 5.24
CA MET A 149 5.16 -3.87 6.14
C MET A 149 3.68 -3.82 6.53
N VAL A 150 3.02 -2.66 6.41
CA VAL A 150 1.60 -2.50 6.75
C VAL A 150 0.76 -2.79 5.50
N GLY A 151 0.38 -4.06 5.35
CA GLY A 151 -0.46 -4.51 4.25
C GLY A 151 -1.95 -4.57 4.60
N VAL A 152 -2.81 -4.01 3.75
CA VAL A 152 -4.28 -4.20 3.85
C VAL A 152 -4.72 -5.31 2.90
N LYS A 153 -5.20 -6.44 3.45
CA LYS A 153 -5.78 -7.54 2.65
C LYS A 153 -7.28 -7.35 2.47
N LYS A 154 -7.71 -7.21 1.21
CA LYS A 154 -9.13 -7.05 0.85
C LYS A 154 -9.75 -8.43 0.62
N VAL A 155 -10.74 -8.79 1.45
CA VAL A 155 -11.53 -10.01 1.30
C VAL A 155 -12.96 -9.59 0.91
N PRO A 156 -13.50 -10.08 -0.22
CA PRO A 156 -14.87 -9.78 -0.61
C PRO A 156 -15.86 -10.52 0.30
N GLY A 157 -16.92 -9.82 0.71
CA GLY A 157 -17.93 -10.33 1.65
C GLY A 157 -17.72 -9.81 3.08
N GLY A 158 -18.74 -9.95 3.93
CA GLY A 158 -18.73 -9.45 5.31
C GLY A 158 -19.03 -7.95 5.45
N SER A 159 -19.01 -7.47 6.70
CA SER A 159 -19.11 -6.05 7.04
C SER A 159 -17.72 -5.42 7.18
N VAL A 160 -17.65 -4.10 6.96
CA VAL A 160 -16.43 -3.31 7.20
C VAL A 160 -16.00 -3.40 8.67
N THR A 161 -16.96 -3.52 9.59
CA THR A 161 -16.74 -3.69 11.04
C THR A 161 -16.17 -5.05 11.43
N ASP A 162 -16.17 -6.02 10.53
CA ASP A 162 -15.59 -7.35 10.80
C ASP A 162 -14.08 -7.36 10.55
N SER A 163 -13.51 -6.22 10.13
CA SER A 163 -12.08 -6.05 9.96
C SER A 163 -11.37 -6.12 11.31
N PHE A 164 -10.19 -6.72 11.34
CA PHE A 164 -9.35 -6.75 12.54
C PHE A 164 -7.87 -6.69 12.17
N LEU A 165 -7.05 -6.24 13.11
CA LEU A 165 -5.60 -6.21 12.95
C LEU A 165 -5.01 -7.58 13.27
N VAL A 166 -4.28 -8.16 12.32
CA VAL A 166 -3.43 -9.32 12.55
C VAL A 166 -2.04 -8.82 12.95
N LYS A 167 -1.61 -9.11 14.18
CA LYS A 167 -0.23 -8.84 14.64
C LYS A 167 0.72 -9.89 14.07
N GLY A 168 0.98 -9.79 12.78
CA GLY A 168 1.78 -10.75 12.01
C GLY A 168 1.51 -10.63 10.51
N VAL A 169 1.81 -11.68 9.76
CA VAL A 169 1.65 -11.68 8.30
C VAL A 169 0.46 -12.53 7.90
N ALA A 170 -0.37 -11.99 7.00
CA ALA A 170 -1.51 -12.69 6.42
C ALA A 170 -1.32 -12.88 4.91
N PHE A 171 -1.42 -14.12 4.44
CA PHE A 171 -1.35 -14.47 3.03
C PHE A 171 -2.75 -14.75 2.48
N LYS A 172 -3.02 -14.29 1.26
CA LYS A 172 -4.24 -14.69 0.57
C LYS A 172 -4.10 -16.17 0.23
N LYS A 173 -5.11 -16.97 0.60
CA LYS A 173 -5.19 -18.38 0.24
C LYS A 173 -5.04 -18.53 -1.28
N THR A 174 -4.02 -19.27 -1.71
CA THR A 174 -3.80 -19.70 -3.09
C THR A 174 -4.56 -20.99 -3.37
N PHE A 175 -4.40 -21.55 -4.58
CA PHE A 175 -5.01 -22.82 -4.96
C PHE A 175 -4.75 -23.89 -3.89
N SER A 176 -5.80 -24.60 -3.48
CA SER A 176 -5.70 -25.67 -2.48
C SER A 176 -5.85 -27.01 -3.16
N TYR A 177 -4.82 -27.84 -3.03
CA TYR A 177 -4.81 -29.21 -3.53
C TYR A 177 -5.62 -30.15 -2.65
N ALA A 178 -5.77 -31.39 -3.12
CA ALA A 178 -6.38 -32.48 -2.38
C ALA A 178 -5.72 -32.65 -1.00
N GLY A 179 -6.53 -32.91 0.03
CA GLY A 179 -6.06 -33.07 1.41
C GLY A 179 -6.06 -31.80 2.26
N PHE A 180 -6.27 -30.60 1.68
CA PHE A 180 -6.33 -29.35 2.45
C PHE A 180 -7.35 -29.38 3.61
N GLU A 181 -8.54 -29.97 3.37
CA GLU A 181 -9.57 -30.09 4.42
C GLU A 181 -9.20 -31.10 5.51
N GLN A 182 -8.31 -32.05 5.22
CA GLN A 182 -7.84 -33.06 6.18
C GLN A 182 -6.65 -32.55 7.02
N MET A 183 -5.96 -31.50 6.57
CA MET A 183 -4.84 -30.92 7.30
C MET A 183 -5.32 -30.14 8.54
N PRO A 184 -4.60 -30.20 9.67
CA PRO A 184 -4.90 -29.36 10.83
C PRO A 184 -4.80 -27.88 10.46
N LYS A 185 -5.85 -27.10 10.76
CA LYS A 185 -5.91 -25.66 10.43
C LYS A 185 -5.35 -24.76 11.55
N TYR A 186 -5.15 -25.33 12.73
CA TYR A 186 -4.66 -24.60 13.90
C TYR A 186 -3.42 -25.31 14.44
N PHE A 187 -2.33 -24.55 14.55
CA PHE A 187 -1.07 -25.01 15.11
C PHE A 187 -0.65 -24.07 16.24
N LYS A 188 -0.17 -24.65 17.35
CA LYS A 188 0.47 -23.89 18.43
C LYS A 188 1.98 -23.88 18.18
N ASN A 189 2.56 -22.70 17.98
CA ASN A 189 3.98 -22.50 17.66
C ASN A 189 4.48 -23.29 16.43
N PRO A 190 3.92 -23.05 15.23
CA PRO A 190 4.39 -23.72 14.02
C PRO A 190 5.80 -23.27 13.64
N LYS A 191 6.61 -24.20 13.13
CA LYS A 191 7.82 -23.85 12.38
C LYS A 191 7.42 -23.50 10.95
N ILE A 192 7.78 -22.30 10.50
CA ILE A 192 7.44 -21.82 9.15
C ILE A 192 8.67 -22.01 8.25
N LEU A 193 8.51 -22.83 7.21
CA LEU A 193 9.53 -23.04 6.17
C LEU A 193 9.15 -22.24 4.93
N LEU A 194 10.07 -21.38 4.47
CA LEU A 194 9.91 -20.59 3.24
C LEU A 194 10.74 -21.26 2.14
N LEU A 195 10.06 -21.78 1.12
CA LEU A 195 10.70 -22.45 -0.02
C LEU A 195 10.57 -21.60 -1.27
N ASN A 196 11.67 -21.48 -2.00
CA ASN A 196 11.70 -20.91 -3.35
C ASN A 196 11.93 -22.02 -4.40
N VAL A 197 11.40 -23.22 -4.13
CA VAL A 197 11.50 -24.40 -4.99
C VAL A 197 10.09 -24.95 -5.18
N GLU A 198 9.75 -25.32 -6.41
CA GLU A 198 8.47 -25.92 -6.76
C GLU A 198 8.47 -27.42 -6.44
N LEU A 199 7.42 -27.89 -5.75
CA LEU A 199 7.22 -29.29 -5.38
C LEU A 199 6.17 -29.90 -6.32
N GLU A 200 6.60 -30.30 -7.50
CA GLU A 200 5.75 -30.96 -8.50
C GLU A 200 6.34 -32.30 -8.93
N LEU A 201 5.44 -33.20 -9.35
CA LEU A 201 5.81 -34.43 -10.04
C LEU A 201 6.15 -34.08 -11.49
N LYS A 202 7.35 -33.55 -11.69
CA LYS A 202 7.96 -33.29 -12.99
C LYS A 202 9.34 -33.93 -13.04
N SER A 203 9.70 -34.42 -14.22
CA SER A 203 11.07 -34.84 -14.50
C SER A 203 12.01 -33.65 -14.28
N GLU A 204 13.08 -33.82 -13.49
CA GLU A 204 14.00 -32.72 -13.12
C GLU A 204 14.74 -32.09 -14.32
N LYS A 205 14.73 -32.77 -15.47
CA LYS A 205 15.33 -32.29 -16.71
C LYS A 205 14.25 -32.07 -17.76
N GLU A 206 14.23 -30.87 -18.32
CA GLU A 206 13.56 -30.62 -19.59
C GLU A 206 14.17 -31.55 -20.65
N ASN A 207 13.35 -32.41 -21.26
CA ASN A 207 13.71 -33.33 -22.35
C ASN A 207 14.66 -34.49 -21.98
N ALA A 208 14.44 -35.18 -20.86
CA ALA A 208 15.08 -36.48 -20.64
C ALA A 208 14.41 -37.59 -21.46
N GLU A 209 15.09 -38.11 -22.50
CA GLU A 209 14.64 -39.31 -23.22
C GLU A 209 15.03 -40.55 -22.41
N VAL A 210 14.03 -41.28 -21.91
CA VAL A 210 14.22 -42.54 -21.21
C VAL A 210 14.06 -43.68 -22.21
N ARG A 211 15.14 -44.43 -22.47
CA ARG A 211 15.11 -45.64 -23.31
C ARG A 211 15.11 -46.87 -22.42
N LEU A 212 14.16 -47.77 -22.68
CA LEU A 212 13.96 -49.00 -21.92
C LEU A 212 14.16 -50.20 -22.82
N ASP A 213 15.08 -51.09 -22.43
CA ASP A 213 15.36 -52.33 -23.15
C ASP A 213 14.56 -53.53 -22.58
N ASP A 214 14.10 -53.44 -21.32
CA ASP A 214 13.34 -54.47 -20.61
C ASP A 214 12.10 -53.85 -19.92
N PRO A 215 10.88 -54.39 -20.13
CA PRO A 215 9.67 -53.97 -19.43
C PRO A 215 9.77 -53.99 -17.90
N SER A 216 10.60 -54.85 -17.32
CA SER A 216 10.78 -54.94 -15.86
C SER A 216 11.35 -53.65 -15.24
N GLN A 217 12.12 -52.88 -16.02
CA GLN A 217 12.77 -51.66 -15.57
C GLN A 217 11.81 -50.46 -15.50
N TYR A 218 10.67 -50.52 -16.18
CA TYR A 218 9.67 -49.44 -16.17
C TYR A 218 9.18 -49.13 -14.75
N GLN A 219 8.87 -50.18 -13.96
CA GLN A 219 8.41 -50.01 -12.59
C GLN A 219 9.45 -49.31 -11.71
N SER A 220 10.73 -49.64 -11.89
CA SER A 220 11.82 -49.04 -11.11
C SER A 220 11.99 -47.55 -11.36
N ILE A 221 11.67 -47.07 -12.56
CA ILE A 221 11.73 -45.64 -12.91
C ILE A 221 10.57 -44.89 -12.25
N VAL A 222 9.37 -45.45 -12.31
CA VAL A 222 8.19 -44.89 -11.64
C VAL A 222 8.46 -44.77 -10.13
N ASP A 223 8.98 -45.83 -9.50
CA ASP A 223 9.30 -45.82 -8.08
C ASP A 223 10.42 -44.81 -7.75
N ALA A 224 11.41 -44.64 -8.62
CA ALA A 224 12.46 -43.64 -8.46
C ALA A 224 11.92 -42.20 -8.52
N GLU A 225 11.00 -41.90 -9.43
CA GLU A 225 10.34 -40.58 -9.50
C GLU A 225 9.56 -40.25 -8.22
N TRP A 226 8.86 -41.25 -7.65
CA TRP A 226 8.19 -41.09 -6.36
C TRP A 226 9.18 -40.86 -5.21
N ASN A 227 10.25 -41.64 -5.15
CA ASN A 227 11.26 -41.53 -4.09
C ASN A 227 11.93 -40.15 -4.07
N ILE A 228 12.22 -39.56 -5.25
CA ILE A 228 12.81 -38.22 -5.33
C ILE A 228 11.91 -37.16 -4.66
N ILE A 229 10.59 -37.27 -4.83
CA ILE A 229 9.64 -36.34 -4.23
C ILE A 229 9.55 -36.58 -2.72
N TYR A 230 9.46 -37.84 -2.28
CA TYR A 230 9.43 -38.15 -0.85
C TYR A 230 10.71 -37.69 -0.14
N ASP A 231 11.89 -37.89 -0.74
CA ASP A 231 13.16 -37.41 -0.19
C ASP A 231 13.19 -35.87 -0.03
N LYS A 232 12.60 -35.14 -0.99
CA LYS A 232 12.46 -33.67 -0.89
C LYS A 232 11.51 -33.27 0.24
N LEU A 233 10.41 -34.00 0.41
CA LEU A 233 9.42 -33.75 1.47
C LEU A 233 10.00 -34.08 2.85
N ASP A 234 10.73 -35.19 2.99
CA ASP A 234 11.34 -35.59 4.26
C ASP A 234 12.37 -34.58 4.75
N LYS A 235 13.12 -33.96 3.84
CA LYS A 235 14.02 -32.83 4.16
C LYS A 235 13.28 -31.60 4.71
N CYS A 236 12.00 -31.43 4.41
CA CYS A 236 11.20 -30.32 4.92
C CYS A 236 10.66 -30.57 6.34
N VAL A 237 10.65 -31.82 6.80
CA VAL A 237 10.05 -32.23 8.08
C VAL A 237 11.05 -32.23 9.25
N GLN A 238 12.37 -32.23 8.98
CA GLN A 238 13.44 -32.11 10.00
C GLN A 238 13.45 -30.72 10.67
#